data_AF-A0A2M8HRP0-F1
#
_entry.id   AF-A0A2M8HRP0-F1
#
_cell.length_a   1.000
_cell.length_b   1.000
_cell.length_c   1.000
_cell.angle_alpha   90.00
_cell.angle_beta   90.00
_cell.angle_gamma   90.00
#
_symmetry.space_group_name_H-M   'P 1'
#
loop_
_entity.id
_entity.type
_entity.pdbx_description
1 polymer ?
#
loop_
_entity_poly.entity_id
_entity_poly.type
_entity_poly.pdbx_seq_one_letter_code
_entity_poly.pdbx_strand_id
1 'polypeptide(L)'
;MKKFQFRLDPLIVIRKRKEDEEIRNLSVIVSEVNKLNSEKNSLEQEIQSISENISKNIKKGISIQDYYEYSDINRTLGLKINSIEQEINAKKPDLDMARMRVDLARKEKKILEILRENSLSEYKKKLRKVEKVELEEYLTTLEFNKNSEFNDEDSHDLSNKKSGRIFKIISKEDNLNENLPEEYKNLKAIYDKFSKI
;
A
#
# COMPACT_ATOMS: atom_id res chain seq x y z
N MET A 1 -25.23 -5.59 -8.07
CA MET A 1 -24.44 -4.37 -7.80
C MET A 1 -23.28 -4.25 -8.80
N LYS A 2 -22.92 -3.02 -9.21
CA LYS A 2 -21.78 -2.79 -10.13
C LYS A 2 -20.45 -3.12 -9.44
N LYS A 3 -19.51 -3.79 -10.12
CA LYS A 3 -18.18 -4.09 -9.57
C LYS A 3 -17.37 -2.79 -9.41
N PHE A 4 -16.49 -2.73 -8.41
CA PHE A 4 -15.57 -1.61 -8.23
C PHE A 4 -14.64 -1.48 -9.44
N GLN A 5 -14.53 -0.27 -9.98
CA GLN A 5 -13.60 0.08 -11.05
C GLN A 5 -12.89 1.37 -10.67
N PHE A 6 -11.55 1.34 -10.65
CA PHE A 6 -10.78 2.52 -10.31
C PHE A 6 -10.46 3.30 -11.59
N ARG A 7 -10.87 4.57 -11.63
CA ARG A 7 -10.78 5.41 -12.84
C ARG A 7 -9.35 5.58 -13.36
N LEU A 8 -8.35 5.49 -12.48
CA LEU A 8 -6.94 5.65 -12.81
C LEU A 8 -6.19 4.30 -12.96
N ASP A 9 -6.90 3.18 -13.08
CA ASP A 9 -6.28 1.88 -13.35
C ASP A 9 -5.38 1.90 -14.61
N PRO A 10 -5.77 2.53 -15.74
CA PRO A 10 -4.89 2.65 -16.91
C PRO A 10 -3.59 3.41 -16.62
N LEU A 11 -3.66 4.43 -15.76
CA LEU A 11 -2.51 5.24 -15.38
C LEU A 11 -1.52 4.44 -14.52
N ILE A 12 -2.01 3.56 -13.64
CA ILE A 12 -1.17 2.62 -12.87
C ILE A 12 -0.37 1.72 -13.82
N VAL A 13 -1.01 1.19 -14.87
CA VAL A 13 -0.33 0.35 -15.87
C VAL A 13 0.78 1.12 -16.58
N ILE A 14 0.51 2.36 -16.99
CA ILE A 14 1.53 3.23 -17.62
C ILE A 14 2.69 3.49 -16.67
N ARG A 15 2.42 3.82 -15.40
CA ARG A 15 3.46 4.07 -14.40
C ARG A 15 4.28 2.83 -14.07
N LYS A 16 3.65 1.65 -14.04
CA LYS A 16 4.36 0.38 -13.89
C LYS A 16 5.32 0.14 -15.06
N ARG A 17 4.89 0.35 -16.29
CA ARG A 17 5.77 0.23 -17.47
C ARG A 17 6.96 1.20 -17.40
N LYS A 18 6.72 2.44 -16.98
CA LYS A 18 7.78 3.44 -16.78
C LYS A 18 8.77 3.00 -15.69
N GLU A 19 8.29 2.47 -14.57
CA GLU A 19 9.16 1.89 -13.54
C GLU A 19 10.02 0.75 -14.11
N ASP A 20 9.41 -0.17 -14.85
CA ASP A 20 10.11 -1.30 -15.47
C ASP A 20 11.19 -0.83 -16.47
N GLU A 21 10.91 0.24 -17.22
CA GLU A 21 11.86 0.87 -18.14
C GLU A 21 13.05 1.50 -17.41
N GLU A 22 12.82 2.26 -16.34
CA GLU A 22 13.90 2.85 -15.55
C GLU A 22 14.76 1.78 -14.86
N ILE A 23 14.14 0.69 -14.40
CA ILE A 23 14.86 -0.46 -13.83
C ILE A 23 15.76 -1.12 -14.90
N ARG A 24 15.28 -1.27 -16.14
CA ARG A 24 16.10 -1.77 -17.24
C ARG A 24 17.27 -0.85 -17.53
N ASN A 25 17.05 0.46 -17.58
CA ASN A 25 18.12 1.44 -17.79
C ASN A 25 19.18 1.37 -16.69
N LEU A 26 18.75 1.28 -15.42
CA LEU A 26 19.66 1.06 -14.30
C LEU A 26 20.45 -0.25 -14.45
N SER A 27 19.79 -1.33 -14.87
CA SER A 27 20.44 -2.64 -15.07
C SER A 27 21.54 -2.58 -16.13
N VAL A 28 21.36 -1.81 -17.20
CA VAL A 28 22.39 -1.63 -18.24
C VAL A 28 23.63 -0.96 -17.64
N ILE A 29 23.45 0.16 -16.94
CA ILE A 29 24.56 0.91 -16.32
C ILE A 29 25.27 0.05 -15.27
N VAL A 30 24.52 -0.65 -14.42
CA VAL A 30 25.08 -1.58 -13.43
C VAL A 30 25.88 -2.69 -14.11
N SER A 31 25.40 -3.22 -15.24
CA SER A 31 26.13 -4.25 -15.98
C SER A 31 27.46 -3.74 -16.55
N GLU A 32 27.51 -2.49 -17.02
CA GLU A 32 28.76 -1.87 -17.48
C GLU A 32 29.75 -1.70 -16.33
N VAL A 33 29.30 -1.15 -15.20
CA VAL A 33 30.13 -0.99 -14.00
C VAL A 33 30.64 -2.35 -13.49
N ASN A 34 29.80 -3.38 -13.52
CA ASN A 34 30.20 -4.74 -13.12
C ASN A 34 31.25 -5.34 -14.06
N LYS A 35 31.15 -5.09 -15.37
CA LYS A 35 32.19 -5.51 -16.33
C LYS A 35 33.53 -4.85 -16.02
N LEU A 36 33.53 -3.54 -15.79
CA LEU A 36 34.75 -2.80 -15.42
C LEU A 36 35.34 -3.30 -14.09
N ASN A 37 34.51 -3.55 -13.09
CA ASN A 37 34.96 -4.14 -11.82
C ASN A 37 35.53 -5.55 -12.01
N SER A 38 34.92 -6.38 -12.87
CA SER A 38 35.43 -7.71 -13.17
C SER A 38 36.78 -7.65 -13.87
N GLU A 39 36.95 -6.71 -14.80
CA GLU A 39 38.22 -6.48 -15.50
C GLU A 39 39.31 -6.01 -14.53
N LYS A 40 38.99 -5.02 -13.68
CA LYS A 40 39.89 -4.58 -12.61
C LYS A 40 40.34 -5.74 -11.72
N ASN A 41 39.40 -6.54 -11.22
CA ASN A 41 39.70 -7.68 -10.36
C ASN A 41 40.58 -8.72 -11.08
N SER A 42 40.37 -8.93 -12.38
CA SER A 42 41.21 -9.81 -13.19
C SER A 42 42.66 -9.30 -13.26
N LEU A 43 42.86 -7.99 -13.49
CA LEU A 43 44.20 -7.40 -13.53
C LEU A 43 44.88 -7.43 -12.15
N GLU A 44 44.14 -7.22 -11.07
CA GLU A 44 44.66 -7.34 -9.70
C GLU A 44 45.10 -8.78 -9.39
N GLN A 45 44.32 -9.78 -9.82
CA GLN A 45 44.70 -11.19 -9.72
C GLN A 45 45.94 -11.51 -10.55
N GLU A 46 46.07 -10.91 -11.73
CA GLU A 46 47.25 -11.07 -12.58
C GLU A 46 48.50 -10.51 -11.88
N ILE A 47 48.45 -9.28 -11.35
CA ILE A 47 49.53 -8.68 -10.55
C ILE A 47 49.89 -9.57 -9.36
N GLN A 48 48.89 -10.09 -8.65
CA GLN A 48 49.11 -10.98 -7.50
C GLN A 48 49.84 -12.27 -7.94
N SER A 49 49.38 -12.89 -9.04
CA SER A 49 49.98 -14.11 -9.57
C SER A 49 51.43 -13.91 -10.03
N ILE A 50 51.73 -12.77 -10.66
CA ILE A 50 53.08 -12.39 -11.08
C ILE A 50 53.95 -12.18 -9.85
N SER A 51 53.45 -11.47 -8.84
CA SER A 51 54.17 -11.21 -7.59
C SER A 51 54.50 -12.50 -6.84
N GLU A 52 53.57 -13.46 -6.80
CA GLU A 52 53.80 -14.78 -6.23
C GLU A 52 54.85 -15.58 -7.00
N ASN A 53 54.79 -15.57 -8.34
CA ASN A 53 55.79 -16.24 -9.19
C ASN A 53 57.20 -15.67 -8.98
N ILE A 54 57.32 -14.35 -8.88
CA ILE A 54 58.59 -13.67 -8.56
C ILE A 54 59.08 -14.13 -7.19
N SER A 55 58.26 -14.08 -6.15
CA SER A 55 58.67 -14.48 -4.80
C SER A 55 59.20 -15.92 -4.73
N LYS A 56 58.61 -16.84 -5.52
CA LYS A 56 59.06 -18.23 -5.64
C LYS A 56 60.38 -18.34 -6.39
N ASN A 57 60.57 -17.54 -7.45
CA ASN A 57 61.77 -17.55 -8.28
C ASN A 57 62.95 -16.82 -7.62
N ILE A 58 62.71 -15.83 -6.74
CA ILE A 58 63.76 -15.12 -5.99
C ILE A 58 64.60 -16.13 -5.20
N LYS A 59 63.96 -17.14 -4.60
CA LYS A 59 64.64 -18.20 -3.84
C LYS A 59 65.54 -19.09 -4.70
N LYS A 60 65.33 -19.13 -6.02
CA LYS A 60 66.09 -19.91 -6.99
C LYS A 60 67.17 -19.09 -7.72
N GLY A 61 67.21 -17.78 -7.49
CA GLY A 61 67.99 -16.83 -8.29
C GLY A 61 67.24 -16.41 -9.54
N ILE A 62 67.05 -15.11 -9.74
CA ILE A 62 66.40 -14.52 -10.92
C ILE A 62 67.43 -13.70 -11.68
N SER A 63 67.34 -13.69 -13.01
CA SER A 63 68.08 -12.74 -13.83
C SER A 63 67.64 -11.31 -13.55
N ILE A 64 68.58 -10.36 -13.63
CA ILE A 64 68.28 -8.92 -13.55
C ILE A 64 67.31 -8.51 -14.68
N GLN A 65 67.42 -9.15 -15.85
CA GLN A 65 66.54 -8.93 -16.99
C GLN A 65 65.08 -9.22 -16.63
N ASP A 66 64.81 -10.42 -16.09
CA ASP A 66 63.45 -10.83 -15.72
C ASP A 66 62.88 -9.88 -14.65
N TYR A 67 63.70 -9.42 -13.70
CA TYR A 67 63.27 -8.44 -12.70
C TYR A 67 62.76 -7.14 -13.32
N TYR A 68 63.47 -6.60 -14.32
CA TYR A 68 63.02 -5.40 -15.04
C TYR A 68 61.73 -5.65 -15.83
N GLU A 69 61.63 -6.79 -16.51
CA GLU A 69 60.42 -7.17 -17.25
C GLU A 69 59.20 -7.23 -16.33
N TYR A 70 59.34 -7.82 -15.14
CA TYR A 70 58.27 -7.84 -14.15
C TYR A 70 57.90 -6.46 -13.63
N SER A 71 58.89 -5.60 -13.40
CA SER A 71 58.65 -4.22 -12.95
C SER A 71 57.85 -3.43 -13.99
N ASP A 72 58.21 -3.57 -15.26
CA ASP A 72 57.50 -2.93 -16.36
C ASP A 72 56.08 -3.48 -16.51
N ILE A 73 55.89 -4.80 -16.44
CA ILE A 73 54.55 -5.41 -16.47
C ILE A 73 53.69 -4.86 -15.33
N ASN A 74 54.18 -4.88 -14.09
CA ASN A 74 53.44 -4.34 -12.94
C ASN A 74 53.09 -2.86 -13.12
N ARG A 75 54.01 -2.05 -13.66
CA ARG A 75 53.74 -0.65 -13.96
C ARG A 75 52.61 -0.51 -14.99
N THR A 76 52.67 -1.27 -16.08
CA THR A 76 51.63 -1.21 -17.14
C THR A 76 50.26 -1.67 -16.63
N LEU A 77 50.21 -2.75 -15.85
CA LEU A 77 48.97 -3.23 -15.24
C LEU A 77 48.41 -2.22 -14.22
N GLY A 78 49.28 -1.61 -13.41
CA GLY A 78 48.89 -0.54 -12.49
C GLY A 78 48.30 0.68 -13.19
N LEU A 79 48.87 1.10 -14.32
CA LEU A 79 48.31 2.18 -15.14
C LEU A 79 46.94 1.81 -15.72
N LYS A 80 46.76 0.56 -16.18
CA LYS A 80 45.46 0.07 -16.67
C LYS A 80 44.40 0.05 -15.56
N ILE A 81 44.75 -0.42 -14.37
CA ILE A 81 43.84 -0.41 -13.21
C ILE A 81 43.41 1.02 -12.89
N ASN A 82 44.35 1.96 -12.85
CA ASN A 82 44.03 3.38 -12.60
C ASN A 82 43.10 3.95 -13.69
N SER A 83 43.29 3.58 -14.96
CA SER A 83 42.37 3.97 -16.05
C SER A 83 40.96 3.44 -15.82
N ILE A 84 40.83 2.14 -15.49
CA ILE A 84 39.54 1.51 -15.21
C ILE A 84 38.87 2.14 -13.99
N GLU A 85 39.63 2.49 -12.94
CA GLU A 85 39.10 3.20 -11.78
C GLU A 85 38.55 4.59 -12.15
N GLN A 86 39.24 5.31 -13.03
CA GLN A 86 38.74 6.59 -13.55
C GLN A 86 37.44 6.40 -14.34
N GLU A 87 37.35 5.37 -15.17
CA GLU A 87 36.12 5.04 -15.91
C GLU A 87 34.95 4.67 -14.99
N ILE A 88 35.20 3.84 -13.97
CA ILE A 88 34.21 3.51 -12.94
C ILE A 88 33.74 4.77 -12.23
N ASN A 89 34.67 5.64 -11.84
CA ASN A 89 34.34 6.91 -11.18
C ASN A 89 33.55 7.85 -12.09
N ALA A 90 33.83 7.88 -13.39
CA ALA A 90 33.08 8.65 -14.38
C ALA A 90 31.64 8.13 -14.56
N LYS A 91 31.41 6.83 -14.35
CA LYS A 91 30.07 6.20 -14.43
C LYS A 91 29.23 6.32 -13.15
N LYS A 92 29.83 6.70 -12.01
CA LYS A 92 29.11 6.87 -10.72
C LYS A 92 27.97 7.89 -10.79
N PRO A 93 28.13 9.10 -11.36
CA PRO A 93 27.05 10.06 -11.48
C PRO A 93 25.86 9.51 -12.28
N ASP A 94 26.13 8.80 -13.38
CA ASP A 94 25.09 8.18 -14.22
C ASP A 94 24.32 7.10 -13.45
N LEU A 95 25.03 6.29 -12.67
CA LEU A 95 24.44 5.28 -11.80
C LEU A 95 23.53 5.90 -10.73
N ASP A 96 23.99 6.96 -10.07
CA ASP A 96 23.21 7.63 -9.03
C ASP A 96 21.98 8.34 -9.62
N MET A 97 22.12 8.96 -10.78
CA MET A 97 20.99 9.53 -11.53
C MET A 97 19.97 8.46 -11.92
N ALA A 98 20.42 7.30 -12.40
CA ALA A 98 19.53 6.18 -12.73
C ALA A 98 18.80 5.64 -11.50
N ARG A 99 19.49 5.51 -10.35
CA ARG A 99 18.86 5.14 -9.07
C ARG A 99 17.78 6.12 -8.66
N MET A 100 18.07 7.43 -8.75
CA MET A 100 17.09 8.47 -8.44
C MET A 100 15.86 8.39 -9.35
N ARG A 101 16.03 8.12 -10.66
CA ARG A 101 14.90 7.95 -11.59
C ARG A 101 14.02 6.76 -11.23
N VAL A 102 14.61 5.61 -10.89
CA VAL A 102 13.88 4.44 -10.41
C VAL A 102 13.09 4.74 -9.15
N ASP A 103 13.71 5.43 -8.18
CA ASP A 103 13.03 5.79 -6.93
C ASP A 103 11.88 6.76 -7.14
N LEU A 104 12.04 7.73 -8.05
CA LEU A 104 10.96 8.62 -8.44
C LEU A 104 9.82 7.84 -9.10
N ALA A 105 10.11 6.96 -10.07
CA ALA A 105 9.08 6.15 -10.74
C ALA A 105 8.32 5.25 -9.74
N ARG A 106 9.02 4.65 -8.77
CA ARG A 106 8.42 3.88 -7.66
C ARG A 106 7.49 4.73 -6.81
N LYS A 107 7.92 5.94 -6.43
CA LYS A 107 7.08 6.87 -5.65
C LYS A 107 5.83 7.26 -6.42
N GLU A 108 5.96 7.61 -7.70
CA GLU A 108 4.83 7.98 -8.56
C GLU A 108 3.79 6.85 -8.68
N LYS A 109 4.25 5.60 -8.85
CA LYS A 109 3.37 4.42 -8.87
C LYS A 109 2.69 4.20 -7.52
N LYS A 110 3.46 4.25 -6.43
CA LYS A 110 2.96 4.00 -5.07
C LYS A 110 1.86 4.98 -4.67
N ILE A 111 1.95 6.24 -5.09
CA ILE A 111 0.90 7.24 -4.87
C ILE A 111 -0.43 6.78 -5.49
N LEU A 112 -0.42 6.26 -6.71
CA LEU A 112 -1.63 5.80 -7.37
C LEU A 112 -2.21 4.53 -6.74
N GLU A 113 -1.35 3.62 -6.26
CA GLU A 113 -1.76 2.43 -5.52
C GLU A 113 -2.48 2.82 -4.21
N ILE A 114 -1.93 3.78 -3.46
CA ILE A 114 -2.57 4.32 -2.26
C ILE A 114 -3.93 4.95 -2.58
N LEU A 115 -4.02 5.74 -3.66
CA LEU A 115 -5.31 6.32 -4.09
C LEU A 115 -6.33 5.24 -4.47
N ARG A 116 -5.88 4.16 -5.11
CA ARG A 116 -6.72 3.01 -5.43
C ARG A 116 -7.22 2.31 -4.16
N GLU A 117 -6.35 2.06 -3.19
CA GLU A 117 -6.72 1.44 -1.91
C GLU A 117 -7.73 2.29 -1.13
N ASN A 118 -7.51 3.61 -1.08
CA ASN A 118 -8.42 4.55 -0.44
C ASN A 118 -9.80 4.54 -1.10
N SER A 119 -9.85 4.64 -2.43
CA SER A 119 -11.12 4.62 -3.17
C SER A 119 -11.86 3.28 -3.04
N LEU A 120 -11.13 2.16 -2.98
CA LEU A 120 -11.69 0.84 -2.72
C LEU A 120 -12.29 0.76 -1.31
N SER A 121 -11.58 1.31 -0.31
CA SER A 121 -12.06 1.38 1.07
C SER A 121 -13.36 2.19 1.17
N GLU A 122 -13.44 3.34 0.50
CA GLU A 122 -14.65 4.15 0.42
C GLU A 122 -15.81 3.41 -0.27
N TYR A 123 -15.54 2.73 -1.38
CA TYR A 123 -16.53 1.92 -2.07
C TYR A 123 -17.10 0.82 -1.15
N LYS A 124 -16.25 0.08 -0.44
CA LYS A 124 -16.66 -0.94 0.54
C LYS A 124 -17.46 -0.35 1.70
N LYS A 125 -17.14 0.87 2.15
CA LYS A 125 -17.92 1.56 3.18
C LYS A 125 -19.32 1.93 2.68
N LYS A 126 -19.43 2.42 1.44
CA LYS A 126 -20.73 2.74 0.81
C LYS A 126 -21.57 1.50 0.60
N LEU A 127 -20.96 0.42 0.10
CA LEU A 127 -21.62 -0.87 -0.10
C LEU A 127 -22.23 -1.38 1.21
N ARG A 128 -21.44 -1.44 2.29
CA ARG A 128 -21.92 -1.86 3.62
C ARG A 128 -23.05 -1.00 4.16
N LYS A 129 -23.08 0.30 3.84
CA LYS A 129 -24.18 1.19 4.24
C LYS A 129 -25.47 0.84 3.49
N VAL A 130 -25.38 0.58 2.18
CA VAL A 130 -26.53 0.18 1.36
C VAL A 130 -27.06 -1.18 1.82
N GLU A 131 -26.18 -2.17 1.97
CA GLU A 131 -26.55 -3.50 2.47
C GLU A 131 -27.22 -3.44 3.84
N LYS A 132 -26.73 -2.56 4.74
CA LYS A 132 -27.34 -2.35 6.05
C LYS A 132 -28.76 -1.80 5.94
N VAL A 133 -28.98 -0.79 5.08
CA VAL A 133 -30.33 -0.22 4.86
C VAL A 133 -31.26 -1.25 4.25
N GLU A 134 -30.82 -1.99 3.24
CA GLU A 134 -31.61 -3.07 2.61
C GLU A 134 -31.99 -4.17 3.62
N LEU A 135 -31.10 -4.51 4.55
CA LEU A 135 -31.39 -5.46 5.63
C LEU A 135 -32.40 -4.90 6.64
N GLU A 136 -32.27 -3.64 7.04
CA GLU A 136 -33.22 -2.97 7.94
C GLU A 136 -34.61 -2.91 7.29
N GLU A 137 -34.71 -2.50 6.02
CA GLU A 137 -35.96 -2.51 5.25
C GLU A 137 -36.58 -3.91 5.20
N TYR A 138 -35.79 -4.93 4.86
CA TYR A 138 -36.27 -6.32 4.84
C TYR A 138 -36.81 -6.77 6.21
N LEU A 139 -36.10 -6.49 7.30
CA LEU A 139 -36.55 -6.81 8.66
C LEU A 139 -37.86 -6.09 9.00
N THR A 140 -37.98 -4.80 8.69
CA THR A 140 -39.22 -4.05 8.96
C THR A 140 -40.41 -4.60 8.17
N THR A 141 -40.22 -5.05 6.92
CA THR A 141 -41.30 -5.69 6.14
C THR A 141 -41.72 -7.04 6.73
N LEU A 142 -40.77 -7.83 7.25
CA LEU A 142 -41.09 -9.10 7.92
C LEU A 142 -41.86 -8.87 9.23
N GLU A 143 -41.44 -7.89 10.03
CA GLU A 143 -42.16 -7.51 11.26
C GLU A 143 -43.56 -7.00 10.95
N PHE A 144 -43.73 -6.19 9.90
CA PHE A 144 -45.05 -5.73 9.45
C PHE A 144 -45.95 -6.90 9.02
N ASN A 145 -45.44 -7.83 8.21
CA ASN A 145 -46.21 -8.99 7.75
C ASN A 145 -46.60 -9.91 8.92
N LYS A 146 -45.68 -10.17 9.86
CA LYS A 146 -45.95 -10.98 11.05
C LYS A 146 -47.02 -10.34 11.95
N ASN A 147 -47.00 -9.02 12.08
CA ASN A 147 -48.02 -8.29 12.84
C ASN A 147 -49.36 -8.20 12.09
N SER A 148 -49.37 -8.32 10.75
CA SER A 148 -50.61 -8.45 9.97
C SER A 148 -51.25 -9.82 10.19
N GLU A 149 -50.48 -10.90 10.14
CA GLU A 149 -50.97 -12.27 10.36
C GLU A 149 -51.54 -12.46 11.78
N PHE A 150 -50.93 -11.85 12.80
CA PHE A 150 -51.45 -11.89 14.17
C PHE A 150 -52.73 -11.09 14.40
N ASN A 151 -53.06 -10.12 13.53
CA ASN A 151 -54.32 -9.36 13.64
C ASN A 151 -55.48 -10.01 12.87
N ASP A 152 -55.20 -10.98 11.99
CA ASP A 152 -56.21 -11.69 11.21
C ASP A 152 -56.64 -13.03 11.86
N GLU A 153 -55.90 -13.55 12.86
CA GLU A 153 -56.25 -14.78 13.59
C GLU A 153 -57.20 -14.58 14.79
N ASP A 154 -57.48 -13.34 15.20
CA ASP A 154 -58.39 -13.01 16.31
C ASP A 154 -59.79 -12.55 15.84
N SER A 155 -60.23 -12.94 14.64
CA SER A 155 -61.60 -12.69 14.17
C SER A 155 -62.41 -13.98 13.99
N HIS A 156 -62.55 -14.76 15.05
CA HIS A 156 -63.73 -15.60 15.24
C HIS A 156 -64.39 -15.31 16.59
N ASP A 157 -65.57 -14.70 16.47
CA ASP A 157 -66.56 -14.37 17.50
C ASP A 157 -66.14 -13.43 18.64
N LEU A 158 -66.66 -12.19 18.58
CA LEU A 158 -67.67 -11.75 19.55
C LEU A 158 -68.38 -10.49 19.05
N SER A 159 -69.71 -10.60 19.01
CA SER A 159 -70.66 -9.51 18.84
C SER A 159 -70.37 -8.28 19.74
N ASN A 160 -70.88 -7.13 19.28
CA ASN A 160 -71.20 -5.89 19.99
C ASN A 160 -70.22 -4.69 19.94
N LYS A 161 -70.75 -3.66 19.24
CA LYS A 161 -70.73 -2.23 19.54
C LYS A 161 -69.42 -1.47 19.34
N LYS A 162 -69.41 -0.71 18.23
CA LYS A 162 -68.65 0.53 18.03
C LYS A 162 -68.75 1.43 19.28
N SER A 163 -67.67 1.59 20.02
CA SER A 163 -67.42 2.76 20.85
C SER A 163 -66.26 3.54 20.23
N GLY A 164 -66.51 4.81 19.88
CA GLY A 164 -65.50 5.69 19.34
C GLY A 164 -64.36 5.85 20.35
N ARG A 165 -63.11 5.74 19.88
CA ARG A 165 -61.94 6.08 20.69
C ARG A 165 -61.95 7.58 20.97
N ILE A 166 -62.37 7.94 22.17
CA ILE A 166 -62.20 9.29 22.72
C ILE A 166 -60.69 9.48 22.95
N PHE A 167 -60.07 10.41 22.23
CA PHE A 167 -58.73 10.86 22.56
C PHE A 167 -58.79 11.67 23.86
N LYS A 168 -58.28 11.09 24.94
CA LYS A 168 -58.10 11.79 26.21
C LYS A 168 -56.83 12.63 26.10
N ILE A 169 -56.99 13.93 25.88
CA ILE A 169 -55.88 14.90 25.95
C ILE A 169 -55.45 14.94 27.42
N ILE A 170 -54.22 14.49 27.70
CA ILE A 170 -53.63 14.55 29.03
C ILE A 170 -53.23 16.01 29.28
N SER A 171 -53.98 16.67 30.16
CA SER A 171 -53.64 17.99 30.70
C SER A 171 -52.47 17.90 31.68
N LYS A 172 -51.73 19.01 31.78
CA LYS A 172 -50.37 19.16 32.33
C LYS A 172 -50.16 18.87 33.83
N GLU A 173 -51.10 18.28 34.55
CA GLU A 173 -51.08 18.26 36.03
C GLU A 173 -51.36 16.90 36.70
N ASP A 174 -51.43 15.79 35.97
CA ASP A 174 -51.51 14.47 36.61
C ASP A 174 -50.12 13.89 36.84
N ASN A 175 -49.79 13.78 38.13
CA ASN A 175 -48.49 13.44 38.69
C ASN A 175 -47.83 12.20 38.08
N LEU A 176 -46.62 12.42 37.57
CA LEU A 176 -45.56 11.44 37.40
C LEU A 176 -45.27 10.72 38.71
N ASN A 177 -45.31 9.38 38.70
CA ASN A 177 -44.69 8.39 39.62
C ASN A 177 -45.68 7.21 39.64
N GLU A 178 -45.52 6.13 38.90
CA GLU A 178 -44.47 5.12 38.94
C GLU A 178 -44.66 4.23 37.70
N ASN A 179 -43.58 3.63 37.18
CA ASN A 179 -43.56 2.66 36.06
C ASN A 179 -43.48 3.24 34.63
N LEU A 180 -42.41 4.01 34.38
CA LEU A 180 -41.89 4.15 33.02
C LEU A 180 -40.80 3.09 32.78
N PRO A 181 -40.87 2.29 31.70
CA PRO A 181 -39.82 1.33 31.31
C PRO A 181 -38.46 2.04 31.16
N GLU A 182 -37.35 1.36 31.49
CA GLU A 182 -35.99 1.96 31.56
C GLU A 182 -35.56 2.70 30.28
N GLU A 183 -36.08 2.30 29.14
CA GLU A 183 -35.84 2.91 27.82
C GLU A 183 -36.36 4.36 27.73
N TYR A 184 -37.35 4.74 28.53
CA TYR A 184 -37.94 6.09 28.54
C TYR A 184 -37.30 7.05 29.56
N LYS A 185 -36.44 6.56 30.47
CA LYS A 185 -35.68 7.43 31.40
C LYS A 185 -34.67 8.30 30.65
N ASN A 186 -34.09 7.78 29.56
CA ASN A 186 -33.14 8.52 28.71
C ASN A 186 -33.82 9.64 27.91
N LEU A 187 -35.08 9.45 27.49
CA LEU A 187 -35.85 10.48 26.78
C LEU A 187 -36.18 11.68 27.68
N LYS A 188 -36.45 11.43 28.97
CA LYS A 188 -36.66 12.50 29.96
C LYS A 188 -35.38 13.31 30.22
N ALA A 189 -34.23 12.63 30.32
CA ALA A 189 -32.92 13.29 30.47
C ALA A 189 -32.53 14.15 29.25
N ILE A 190 -32.93 13.74 28.03
CA ILE A 190 -32.74 14.53 26.81
C ILE A 190 -33.68 15.74 26.81
N TYR A 191 -34.95 15.56 27.17
CA TYR A 191 -35.95 16.63 27.18
C TYR A 191 -35.62 17.74 28.20
N ASP A 192 -35.18 17.38 29.41
CA ASP A 192 -34.78 18.36 30.44
C ASP A 192 -33.52 19.15 30.09
N LYS A 193 -32.68 18.62 29.20
CA LYS A 193 -31.48 19.30 28.70
C LYS A 193 -31.81 20.38 27.65
N PHE A 194 -32.96 20.27 26.97
CA PHE A 194 -33.40 21.22 25.95
C PHE A 194 -34.50 22.18 26.41
N SER A 195 -35.11 21.96 27.58
CA SER A 195 -36.15 22.86 28.13
C SER A 195 -35.62 23.99 29.03
N LYS A 196 -34.29 24.09 29.20
CA LYS A 196 -33.60 25.16 29.95
C LYS A 196 -32.80 26.13 29.07
N ILE A 197 -33.21 26.31 27.81
CA ILE A 197 -32.84 27.44 26.94
C ILE A 197 -34.10 28.29 26.78
#